data_AF-A0A954N8P8-F1
#
_entry.id   AF-A0A954N8P8-F1
#
_cell.length_a   1.000
_cell.length_b   1.000
_cell.length_c   1.000
_cell.angle_alpha   90.00
_cell.angle_beta   90.00
_cell.angle_gamma   90.00
#
_symmetry.space_group_name_H-M   'P 1'
#
loop_
_entity.id
_entity.type
_entity.pdbx_description
1 polymer ?
#
loop_
_entity_poly.entity_id
_entity_poly.type
_entity_poly.pdbx_seq_one_letter_code
_entity_poly.pdbx_strand_id
1 'polypeptide(L)'
;MFDQDDDILRRPQRPSPKLYSAPRRFDLATIFTVTLAYAILFALMSLLAAPPVVSISIAGFVAMVAVAQAVLFDGAHPRAASLACGSSIFLLIGLALTFWLGTSAVFNYTIPVMLTFGGVMGYLTGVLVGGVFLVSDIVRTRIKRWRGNG
;
A
#
# COMPACT_ATOMS: atom_id res chain seq x y z
N MET A 1 70.60 5.09 -19.90
CA MET A 1 70.35 4.62 -18.53
C MET A 1 69.69 5.77 -17.79
N PHE A 2 68.35 5.83 -17.82
CA PHE A 2 67.45 6.60 -16.93
C PHE A 2 66.05 6.45 -17.52
N ASP A 3 65.27 5.53 -16.95
CA ASP A 3 63.84 5.34 -17.21
C ASP A 3 63.22 4.78 -15.92
N GLN A 4 63.12 5.63 -14.89
CA GLN A 4 62.77 5.21 -13.53
C GLN A 4 61.96 6.26 -12.76
N ASP A 5 61.18 7.10 -13.46
CA ASP A 5 60.38 8.16 -12.84
C ASP A 5 58.86 8.04 -13.05
N ASP A 6 58.38 7.07 -13.84
CA ASP A 6 56.94 6.99 -14.19
C ASP A 6 56.06 6.22 -13.20
N ASP A 7 56.63 5.55 -12.19
CA ASP A 7 55.86 4.69 -11.25
C ASP A 7 55.40 5.40 -9.96
N ILE A 8 55.76 6.67 -9.75
CA ILE A 8 55.52 7.39 -8.49
C ILE A 8 54.09 8.00 -8.41
N LEU A 9 53.31 7.99 -9.50
CA LEU A 9 51.99 8.64 -9.54
C LEU A 9 50.76 7.71 -9.47
N ARG A 10 50.94 6.39 -9.31
CA ARG A 10 49.81 5.48 -9.03
C ARG A 10 49.42 5.52 -7.56
N ARG A 11 48.84 6.65 -7.12
CA ARG A 11 48.18 6.70 -5.81
C ARG A 11 47.03 5.69 -5.80
N PRO A 12 46.92 4.82 -4.78
CA PRO A 12 45.78 3.92 -4.65
C PRO A 12 44.51 4.76 -4.61
N GLN A 13 43.64 4.59 -5.61
CA GLN A 13 42.33 5.21 -5.63
C GLN A 13 41.57 4.69 -4.42
N ARG A 14 41.42 5.52 -3.38
CA ARG A 14 40.58 5.19 -2.23
C ARG A 14 39.16 4.98 -2.77
N PRO A 15 38.52 3.82 -2.49
CA PRO A 15 37.15 3.59 -2.94
C PRO A 15 36.31 4.77 -2.44
N SER A 16 35.75 5.54 -3.37
CA SER A 16 34.90 6.67 -3.04
C SER A 16 33.81 6.16 -2.10
N PRO A 17 33.70 6.68 -0.87
CA PRO A 17 32.70 6.20 0.07
C PRO A 17 31.35 6.30 -0.62
N LYS A 18 30.70 5.16 -0.86
CA LYS A 18 29.32 5.11 -1.35
C LYS A 18 28.49 5.84 -0.32
N LEU A 19 28.30 7.15 -0.53
CA LEU A 19 27.37 7.95 0.24
C LEU A 19 26.05 7.23 0.12
N TYR A 20 25.64 6.58 1.22
CA TYR A 20 24.31 6.03 1.38
C TYR A 20 23.35 7.21 1.39
N SER A 21 23.06 7.71 0.20
CA SER A 21 21.99 8.66 -0.04
C SER A 21 20.73 7.82 0.09
N ALA A 22 20.29 7.65 1.33
CA ALA A 22 19.00 7.06 1.65
C ALA A 22 17.99 7.63 0.66
N PRO A 23 17.23 6.80 -0.08
CA PRO A 23 16.41 7.25 -1.20
C PRO A 23 15.34 8.23 -0.70
N ARG A 24 15.70 9.51 -0.66
CA ARG A 24 14.91 10.63 -0.16
C ARG A 24 13.96 11.08 -1.25
N ARG A 25 13.00 10.23 -1.56
CA ARG A 25 11.85 10.59 -2.38
C ARG A 25 10.62 10.06 -1.66
N PHE A 26 10.34 10.69 -0.51
CA PHE A 26 8.99 10.74 0.01
C PHE A 26 8.15 11.33 -1.13
N ASP A 27 7.47 10.46 -1.87
CA ASP A 27 6.93 10.81 -3.17
C ASP A 27 5.70 11.68 -2.95
N LEU A 28 5.94 12.99 -2.93
CA LEU A 28 4.93 14.02 -2.70
C LEU A 28 3.73 13.83 -3.65
N ALA A 29 3.96 13.31 -4.86
CA ALA A 29 2.90 12.91 -5.79
C ALA A 29 2.00 11.81 -5.23
N THR A 30 2.58 10.79 -4.59
CA THR A 30 1.81 9.69 -3.96
C THR A 30 0.95 10.20 -2.83
N ILE A 31 1.47 11.09 -1.99
CA ILE A 31 0.70 11.63 -0.86
C ILE A 31 -0.49 12.43 -1.36
N PHE A 32 -0.29 13.34 -2.32
CA PHE A 32 -1.40 14.08 -2.91
C PHE A 32 -2.43 13.17 -3.59
N THR A 33 -1.97 12.13 -4.29
CA THR A 33 -2.87 11.17 -4.94
C THR A 33 -3.69 10.38 -3.93
N VAL A 34 -3.06 9.92 -2.84
CA VAL A 34 -3.74 9.20 -1.75
C VAL A 34 -4.73 10.13 -1.03
N THR A 35 -4.31 11.34 -0.68
CA THR A 35 -5.21 12.34 -0.06
C THR A 35 -6.41 12.65 -0.94
N LEU A 36 -6.19 12.82 -2.26
CA LEU A 36 -7.27 13.02 -3.22
C LEU A 36 -8.22 11.82 -3.28
N ALA A 37 -7.68 10.60 -3.31
CA ALA A 37 -8.50 9.38 -3.30
C ALA A 37 -9.36 9.28 -2.04
N TYR A 38 -8.81 9.62 -0.86
CA TYR A 38 -9.58 9.68 0.38
C TYR A 38 -10.62 10.81 0.36
N ALA A 39 -10.30 11.98 -0.18
CA ALA A 39 -11.26 13.07 -0.30
C ALA A 39 -12.45 12.66 -1.19
N ILE A 40 -12.20 11.98 -2.31
CA ILE A 40 -13.25 11.43 -3.18
C ILE A 40 -14.05 10.36 -2.44
N LEU A 41 -13.39 9.45 -1.72
CA LEU A 41 -14.06 8.41 -0.94
C LEU A 41 -15.01 9.03 0.11
N PHE A 42 -14.54 10.00 0.90
CA PHE A 42 -15.35 10.69 1.89
C PHE A 42 -16.47 11.53 1.27
N ALA A 43 -16.21 12.19 0.14
CA ALA A 43 -17.23 12.92 -0.59
C ALA A 43 -18.36 11.99 -1.10
N LEU A 44 -18.01 10.81 -1.62
CA LEU A 44 -18.99 9.80 -2.06
C LEU A 44 -19.79 9.26 -0.87
N MET A 45 -19.14 8.98 0.26
CA MET A 45 -19.85 8.52 1.47
C MET A 45 -20.78 9.61 2.03
N SER A 46 -20.35 10.88 1.99
CA SER A 46 -21.18 12.03 2.36
C SER A 46 -22.40 12.17 1.45
N LEU A 47 -22.23 11.98 0.14
CA LEU A 47 -23.32 12.01 -0.84
C LEU A 47 -24.37 10.92 -0.58
N LEU A 48 -23.94 9.75 -0.10
CA LEU A 48 -24.82 8.64 0.28
C LEU A 48 -25.40 8.78 1.70
N ALA A 49 -25.16 9.90 2.39
CA ALA A 49 -25.54 10.13 3.78
C ALA A 49 -25.09 8.99 4.72
N ALA A 50 -23.92 8.41 4.45
CA ALA A 50 -23.39 7.32 5.26
C ALA A 50 -23.10 7.79 6.70
N PRO A 51 -23.47 7.02 7.73
CA PRO A 51 -23.13 7.35 9.11
C PRO A 51 -21.59 7.52 9.29
N PRO A 52 -21.13 8.42 10.18
CA PRO A 52 -19.70 8.65 10.39
C PRO A 52 -18.93 7.38 10.77
N VAL A 53 -19.55 6.50 11.56
CA VAL A 53 -18.96 5.22 11.98
C VAL A 53 -18.68 4.34 10.76
N VAL A 54 -19.64 4.20 9.85
CA VAL A 54 -19.48 3.41 8.61
C VAL A 54 -18.38 4.00 7.73
N SER A 55 -18.36 5.33 7.61
CA SER A 55 -17.35 6.04 6.83
C SER A 55 -15.93 5.79 7.33
N ILE A 56 -15.72 5.88 8.64
CA ILE A 56 -14.43 5.62 9.28
C ILE A 56 -14.05 4.14 9.14
N SER A 57 -15.00 3.21 9.30
CA SER A 57 -14.74 1.77 9.12
C SER A 57 -14.31 1.43 7.69
N ILE A 58 -14.97 1.99 6.67
CA ILE A 58 -14.60 1.78 5.27
C ILE A 58 -13.21 2.38 4.99
N ALA A 59 -12.97 3.63 5.39
CA ALA A 59 -11.68 4.28 5.21
C ALA A 59 -10.54 3.52 5.92
N GLY A 60 -10.77 3.07 7.15
CA GLY A 60 -9.83 2.25 7.90
C GLY A 60 -9.56 0.90 7.24
N PHE A 61 -10.60 0.23 6.71
CA PHE A 61 -10.44 -1.01 5.96
C PHE A 61 -9.57 -0.80 4.70
N VAL A 62 -9.83 0.26 3.92
CA VAL A 62 -9.01 0.63 2.76
C VAL A 62 -7.55 0.88 3.15
N ALA A 63 -7.32 1.60 4.26
CA ALA A 63 -5.98 1.86 4.78
C ALA A 63 -5.25 0.56 5.15
N MET A 64 -5.94 -0.35 5.86
CA MET A 64 -5.38 -1.64 6.26
C MET A 64 -5.03 -2.50 5.05
N VAL A 65 -5.89 -2.55 4.03
CA VAL A 65 -5.59 -3.27 2.77
C VAL A 65 -4.40 -2.66 2.06
N ALA A 66 -4.31 -1.33 1.98
CA ALA A 66 -3.17 -0.66 1.35
C ALA A 66 -1.84 -0.93 2.07
N VAL A 67 -1.84 -0.88 3.41
CA VAL A 67 -0.68 -1.24 4.24
C VAL A 67 -0.33 -2.71 4.05
N ALA A 68 -1.33 -3.60 4.06
CA ALA A 68 -1.13 -5.03 3.84
C ALA A 68 -0.48 -5.30 2.48
N GLN A 69 -0.92 -4.64 1.41
CA GLN A 69 -0.31 -4.77 0.08
C GLN A 69 1.13 -4.24 0.02
N ALA A 70 1.44 -3.19 0.79
CA ALA A 70 2.78 -2.61 0.84
C ALA A 70 3.76 -3.44 1.68
N VAL A 71 3.28 -4.13 2.71
CA VAL A 71 4.12 -4.84 3.69
C VAL A 71 4.18 -6.35 3.44
N LEU A 72 3.06 -6.98 3.03
CA LEU A 72 3.03 -8.43 2.83
C LEU A 72 3.70 -8.83 1.51
N PHE A 73 4.39 -9.97 1.55
CA PHE A 73 5.07 -10.58 0.40
C PHE A 73 6.11 -9.68 -0.27
N ASP A 74 6.72 -8.75 0.47
CA ASP A 74 7.67 -7.76 -0.07
C ASP A 74 7.12 -6.99 -1.29
N GLY A 75 5.79 -6.84 -1.38
CA GLY A 75 5.11 -6.23 -2.53
C GLY A 75 5.05 -7.09 -3.80
N ALA A 76 5.53 -8.34 -3.78
CA ALA A 76 5.56 -9.22 -4.96
C ALA A 76 4.17 -9.69 -5.40
N HIS A 77 3.25 -9.90 -4.45
CA HIS A 77 1.91 -10.43 -4.71
C HIS A 77 0.79 -9.59 -4.07
N PRO A 78 0.56 -8.34 -4.56
CA PRO A 78 -0.37 -7.40 -3.93
C PRO A 78 -1.82 -7.91 -3.92
N ARG A 79 -2.21 -8.75 -4.90
CA ARG A 79 -3.58 -9.32 -4.96
C ARG A 79 -3.82 -10.38 -3.87
N ALA A 80 -2.81 -11.20 -3.59
CA ALA A 80 -2.89 -12.20 -2.53
C ALA A 80 -2.90 -11.52 -1.14
N ALA A 81 -2.09 -10.47 -0.96
CA ALA A 81 -2.07 -9.67 0.26
C ALA A 81 -3.44 -9.08 0.59
N SER A 82 -4.13 -8.48 -0.38
CA SER A 82 -5.45 -7.89 -0.16
C SER A 82 -6.53 -8.92 0.16
N LEU A 83 -6.49 -10.10 -0.48
CA LEU A 83 -7.43 -11.19 -0.23
C LEU A 83 -7.23 -11.76 1.19
N ALA A 84 -5.97 -12.01 1.56
CA ALA A 84 -5.63 -12.51 2.90
C ALA A 84 -6.00 -11.51 4.00
N CYS A 85 -5.71 -10.22 3.77
CA CYS A 85 -6.06 -9.14 4.71
C CYS A 85 -7.57 -9.02 4.90
N GLY A 86 -8.34 -8.96 3.81
CA GLY A 86 -9.81 -8.89 3.87
C GLY A 86 -10.43 -10.11 4.57
N SER A 87 -9.98 -11.31 4.20
CA SER A 87 -10.45 -12.56 4.83
C SER A 87 -10.17 -12.58 6.33
N SER A 88 -8.97 -12.15 6.73
CA SER A 88 -8.56 -12.13 8.15
C SER A 88 -9.37 -11.11 8.96
N ILE A 89 -9.60 -9.91 8.43
CA ILE A 89 -10.37 -8.87 9.13
C ILE A 89 -11.82 -9.34 9.35
N PHE A 90 -12.47 -9.84 8.30
CA PHE A 90 -13.85 -10.32 8.42
C PHE A 90 -13.97 -11.58 9.30
N LEU A 91 -12.98 -12.47 9.26
CA LEU A 91 -12.91 -13.60 10.18
C LEU A 91 -12.85 -13.12 11.63
N LEU A 92 -11.96 -12.18 11.96
CA LEU A 92 -11.81 -11.65 13.31
C LEU A 92 -13.07 -10.94 13.79
N ILE A 93 -13.72 -10.16 12.93
CA ILE A 93 -15.01 -9.51 13.24
C ILE A 93 -16.09 -10.57 13.48
N GLY A 94 -16.18 -11.58 12.60
CA GLY A 94 -17.13 -12.68 12.75
C GLY A 94 -16.93 -13.44 14.06
N LEU A 95 -15.68 -13.77 14.40
CA LEU A 95 -15.34 -14.42 15.66
C LEU A 95 -15.73 -13.54 16.85
N ALA A 96 -15.35 -12.26 16.87
CA ALA A 96 -15.69 -11.33 17.93
C ALA A 96 -17.21 -11.22 18.13
N LEU A 97 -17.99 -11.14 17.04
CA LEU A 97 -19.45 -11.12 17.10
C LEU A 97 -20.02 -12.43 17.65
N THR A 98 -19.52 -13.59 17.23
CA THR A 98 -19.98 -14.89 17.76
C THR A 98 -19.71 -15.04 19.25
N PHE A 99 -18.54 -14.58 19.71
CA PHE A 99 -18.20 -14.57 21.14
C PHE A 99 -19.11 -13.60 21.92
N TRP A 100 -19.36 -12.41 21.37
CA TRP A 100 -20.17 -11.39 22.05
C TRP A 100 -21.65 -11.75 22.14
N LEU A 101 -22.20 -12.39 21.10
CA LEU A 101 -23.60 -12.85 21.06
C LEU A 101 -23.79 -14.21 21.75
N GLY A 102 -22.73 -14.88 22.19
CA GLY A 102 -22.80 -16.18 22.90
C GLY A 102 -23.43 -17.31 22.07
N THR A 103 -23.48 -17.19 20.74
CA THR A 103 -24.23 -18.12 19.89
C THR A 103 -23.29 -19.10 19.20
N SER A 104 -23.14 -20.30 19.76
CA SER A 104 -22.27 -21.36 19.23
C SER A 104 -22.79 -22.01 17.95
N ALA A 105 -24.11 -22.01 17.72
CA ALA A 105 -24.74 -22.64 16.56
C ALA A 105 -24.39 -21.96 15.21
N VAL A 106 -23.97 -20.69 15.23
CA VAL A 106 -23.68 -19.93 14.01
C VAL A 106 -22.25 -20.16 13.50
N PHE A 107 -21.40 -20.86 14.26
CA PHE A 107 -19.97 -20.98 13.96
C PHE A 107 -19.68 -21.69 12.63
N ASN A 108 -20.42 -22.77 12.33
CA ASN A 108 -20.20 -23.60 11.15
C ASN A 108 -20.50 -22.89 9.82
N TYR A 109 -21.49 -21.98 9.82
CA TYR A 109 -21.89 -21.25 8.60
C TYR A 109 -21.30 -19.85 8.52
N THR A 110 -21.08 -19.19 9.66
CA THR A 110 -20.57 -17.80 9.68
C THR A 110 -19.12 -17.74 9.20
N ILE A 111 -18.27 -18.68 9.61
CA ILE A 111 -16.85 -18.67 9.25
C ILE A 111 -16.61 -18.75 7.73
N PRO A 112 -17.14 -19.75 7.00
CA PRO A 112 -16.92 -19.82 5.55
C PRO A 112 -17.53 -18.64 4.81
N VAL A 113 -18.67 -18.11 5.27
CA VAL A 113 -19.28 -16.91 4.69
C VAL A 113 -18.40 -15.68 4.90
N MET A 114 -17.89 -15.44 6.12
CA MET A 114 -17.03 -14.30 6.43
C MET A 114 -15.68 -14.39 5.72
N LEU A 115 -15.09 -15.58 5.59
CA LEU A 115 -13.86 -15.77 4.83
C LEU A 115 -14.07 -15.47 3.35
N THR A 116 -15.12 -16.01 2.74
CA THR A 116 -15.41 -15.80 1.31
C THR A 116 -15.75 -14.35 1.03
N PHE A 117 -16.66 -13.77 1.81
CA PHE A 117 -17.08 -12.38 1.67
C PHE A 117 -15.93 -11.41 1.95
N GLY A 118 -15.17 -11.65 3.01
CA GLY A 118 -13.99 -10.85 3.35
C GLY A 118 -12.90 -10.91 2.29
N GLY A 119 -12.67 -12.09 1.70
CA GLY A 119 -11.75 -12.25 0.58
C GLY A 119 -12.17 -11.47 -0.66
N VAL A 120 -13.46 -11.53 -1.03
CA VAL A 120 -14.03 -10.79 -2.16
C VAL A 120 -13.93 -9.27 -1.93
N MET A 121 -14.35 -8.79 -0.76
CA MET A 121 -14.27 -7.37 -0.41
C MET A 121 -12.82 -6.88 -0.37
N GLY A 122 -11.92 -7.66 0.25
CA GLY A 122 -10.49 -7.37 0.27
C GLY A 122 -9.90 -7.27 -1.12
N TYR A 123 -10.24 -8.20 -2.02
CA TYR A 123 -9.78 -8.16 -3.41
C TYR A 123 -10.27 -6.90 -4.15
N LEU A 124 -11.56 -6.57 -4.07
CA LEU A 124 -12.12 -5.38 -4.72
C LEU A 124 -11.44 -4.11 -4.22
N THR A 125 -11.27 -3.98 -2.89
CA THR A 125 -10.54 -2.86 -2.30
C THR A 125 -9.08 -2.84 -2.74
N GLY A 126 -8.42 -3.99 -2.81
CA GLY A 126 -7.04 -4.10 -3.29
C GLY A 126 -6.87 -3.67 -4.75
N VAL A 127 -7.85 -3.95 -5.61
CA VAL A 127 -7.86 -3.48 -7.00
C VAL A 127 -7.99 -1.95 -7.05
N LEU A 128 -8.87 -1.36 -6.24
CA LEU A 128 -9.02 0.09 -6.13
C LEU A 128 -7.73 0.76 -5.66
N VAL A 129 -7.10 0.24 -4.59
CA VAL A 129 -5.84 0.74 -4.06
C VAL A 129 -4.73 0.65 -5.12
N GLY A 130 -4.61 -0.50 -5.80
CA GLY A 130 -3.66 -0.65 -6.91
C GLY A 130 -3.89 0.36 -8.03
N GLY A 131 -5.15 0.68 -8.34
CA GLY A 131 -5.51 1.74 -9.29
C GLY A 131 -5.01 3.11 -8.87
N VAL A 132 -5.16 3.48 -7.58
CA VAL A 132 -4.66 4.75 -7.04
C VAL A 132 -3.13 4.86 -7.15
N PHE A 133 -2.41 3.77 -6.86
CA PHE A 133 -0.95 3.75 -7.04
C PHE A 133 -0.52 3.88 -8.50
N LEU A 134 -1.23 3.23 -9.42
CA LEU A 134 -0.98 3.35 -10.85
C LEU A 134 -1.20 4.79 -11.35
N VAL A 135 -2.24 5.46 -10.86
CA VAL A 135 -2.46 6.89 -11.14
C VAL A 135 -1.31 7.74 -10.60
N SER A 136 -0.84 7.48 -9.37
CA SER A 136 0.32 8.18 -8.79
C SER A 136 1.56 8.05 -9.67
N ASP A 137 1.86 6.84 -10.15
CA ASP A 137 3.01 6.58 -11.02
C ASP A 137 2.90 7.28 -12.39
N ILE A 138 1.69 7.39 -12.94
CA ILE A 138 1.43 8.15 -14.16
C ILE A 138 1.70 9.64 -13.93
N VAL A 139 1.16 10.21 -12.85
CA VAL A 139 1.36 11.62 -12.48
C VAL A 139 2.85 11.91 -12.30
N ARG A 140 3.55 11.02 -11.58
CA ARG A 140 4.99 11.12 -11.34
C ARG A 140 5.79 11.10 -12.64
N THR A 141 5.48 10.17 -13.53
CA THR A 141 6.16 10.05 -14.84
C THR A 141 5.93 11.28 -15.70
N ARG A 142 4.71 11.85 -15.69
CA ARG A 142 4.43 13.11 -16.40
C ARG A 142 5.25 14.27 -15.86
N ILE A 143 5.30 14.46 -14.54
CA ILE A 143 6.06 15.57 -13.91
C ILE A 143 7.55 15.46 -14.24
N LYS A 144 8.11 14.24 -14.23
CA LYS A 144 9.52 14.02 -14.59
C LYS A 144 9.82 14.40 -16.04
N ARG A 145 8.93 14.07 -17.00
CA ARG A 145 9.09 14.45 -18.41
C ARG A 145 9.11 15.97 -18.61
N TRP A 146 8.24 16.70 -17.91
CA TRP A 146 8.20 18.16 -17.98
C TRP A 146 9.49 18.82 -17.45
N ARG A 147 10.08 18.27 -16.39
CA ARG A 147 11.34 18.81 -15.82
C ARG A 147 12.60 18.46 -16.62
N GLY A 148 12.56 17.47 -17.52
CA GLY A 148 13.72 17.04 -18.30
C GLY A 148 13.93 17.78 -19.62
N ASN A 149 12.98 18.63 -20.03
CA ASN A 149 12.98 19.32 -21.33
C ASN A 149 13.28 20.83 -21.23
N GLY A 150 13.72 21.33 -20.07
CA GLY A 150 14.11 22.72 -19.86
C GLY A 150 15.45 22.80 -19.16
#